data_AF-A0A3D2G7W3-F1
#
_entry.id   AF-A0A3D2G7W3-F1
#
_cell.length_a   1.000
_cell.length_b   1.000
_cell.length_c   1.000
_cell.angle_alpha   90.00
_cell.angle_beta   90.00
_cell.angle_gamma   90.00
#
_symmetry.space_group_name_H-M   'P 1'
#
loop_
_entity.id
_entity.type
_entity.pdbx_description
1 polymer ?
#
loop_
_entity_poly.entity_id
_entity_poly.type
_entity_poly.pdbx_seq_one_letter_code
_entity_poly.pdbx_strand_id
1 'polypeptide(L)' 'MHELKYSGYTVASISESCGYQSVSYFVRVFRSFTGLSPTQYRKCSL' A
#
# COMPACT_ATOMS: atom_id res chain seq x y z
N MET A 1 0.54 3.89 7.51
CA MET A 1 1.32 3.96 6.24
C MET A 1 2.83 3.75 6.41
N HIS A 2 3.37 3.63 7.63
CA HIS A 2 4.80 3.34 7.85
C HIS A 2 5.21 1.90 7.47
N GLU A 3 4.26 0.95 7.44
CA GLU A 3 4.53 -0.46 7.12
C GLU A 3 4.97 -0.71 5.67
N LEU A 4 4.51 0.10 4.71
CA LEU A 4 4.81 -0.11 3.30
C LEU A 4 6.29 0.16 2.95
N LYS A 5 7.00 0.86 3.83
CA LYS A 5 8.38 1.31 3.62
C LYS A 5 9.42 0.33 4.17
N TYR A 6 9.05 -0.48 5.17
CA TYR A 6 10.01 -1.30 5.92
C TYR A 6 9.68 -2.79 6.01
N SER A 7 8.57 -3.22 5.41
CA SER A 7 8.19 -4.64 5.43
C SER A 7 8.22 -5.29 4.05
N GLY A 8 8.66 -6.56 4.03
CA GLY A 8 8.50 -7.47 2.91
C GLY A 8 7.03 -7.76 2.54
N TYR A 9 6.07 -7.39 3.40
CA TYR A 9 4.65 -7.69 3.22
C TYR A 9 4.09 -7.24 1.88
N THR A 10 3.23 -8.08 1.32
CA THR A 10 2.55 -7.78 0.07
C THR A 10 1.53 -6.65 0.27
N VAL A 11 1.17 -5.97 -0.81
CA VAL A 11 0.10 -4.95 -0.80
C VAL A 11 -1.20 -5.55 -0.27
N ALA A 12 -1.44 -6.84 -0.50
CA ALA A 12 -2.61 -7.56 0.02
C ALA A 12 -2.59 -7.68 1.55
N SER A 13 -1.47 -8.13 2.13
CA SER A 13 -1.30 -8.25 3.58
C SER A 13 -1.46 -6.90 4.29
N ILE A 14 -0.91 -5.83 3.69
CA ILE A 14 -1.06 -4.47 4.26
C ILE A 14 -2.51 -3.99 4.15
N SER A 15 -3.18 -4.28 3.03
CA SER A 15 -4.59 -3.93 2.87
C SER A 15 -5.49 -4.62 3.89
N GLU A 16 -5.23 -5.90 4.16
CA GLU A 16 -5.95 -6.69 5.16
C GLU A 16 -5.70 -6.16 6.58
N SER A 17 -4.44 -5.89 6.92
CA SER A 17 -4.03 -5.30 8.21
C SER A 17 -4.65 -3.92 8.45
N CYS A 18 -4.86 -3.15 7.38
CA CYS A 18 -5.56 -1.86 7.43
C CYS A 18 -7.10 -1.97 7.46
N GLY A 19 -7.66 -3.19 7.44
CA GLY A 19 -9.11 -3.42 7.48
C GLY A 19 -9.82 -3.29 6.13
N TYR A 20 -9.10 -3.27 5.01
CA TYR A 20 -9.70 -3.23 3.68
C TYR A 20 -10.02 -4.64 3.18
N GLN A 21 -11.27 -4.88 2.81
CA GLN A 21 -11.73 -6.14 2.21
C GLN A 21 -11.21 -6.40 0.78
N SER A 22 -10.63 -5.39 0.13
CA SER A 22 -10.16 -5.54 -1.25
C SER A 22 -8.90 -4.72 -1.49
N VAL A 23 -7.86 -5.41 -1.95
CA VAL A 23 -6.58 -4.82 -2.36
C VAL A 23 -6.80 -3.73 -3.41
N SER A 24 -7.70 -3.94 -4.36
CA SER A 24 -8.01 -2.96 -5.42
C SER A 24 -8.60 -1.66 -4.86
N TYR A 25 -9.44 -1.75 -3.82
CA TYR A 25 -10.00 -0.59 -3.15
C TYR A 25 -8.92 0.14 -2.34
N PHE A 26 -8.12 -0.62 -1.58
CA PHE A 26 -6.95 -0.08 -0.88
C PHE A 26 -6.01 0.65 -1.83
N VAL A 27 -5.66 0.06 -2.98
CA VAL A 27 -4.77 0.67 -3.98
C VAL A 27 -5.36 1.98 -4.52
N ARG A 28 -6.66 2.03 -4.80
CA ARG A 28 -7.33 3.27 -5.24
C ARG A 28 -7.25 4.36 -4.18
N VAL A 29 -7.61 4.03 -2.94
CA VAL A 29 -7.57 4.97 -1.81
C VAL A 29 -6.13 5.42 -1.56
N PHE A 30 -5.18 4.50 -1.46
CA PHE A 30 -3.76 4.78 -1.27
C PHE A 30 -3.20 5.71 -2.36
N ARG A 31 -3.55 5.46 -3.63
CA ARG A 31 -3.18 6.35 -4.75
C ARG A 31 -3.82 7.72 -4.64
N SER A 32 -5.08 7.81 -4.19
CA SER A 32 -5.74 9.09 -3.98
C SER A 32 -5.08 9.91 -2.86
N PHE A 33 -4.55 9.25 -1.82
CA PHE A 33 -3.88 9.90 -0.71
C PHE A 33 -2.41 10.26 -0.99
N THR A 34 -1.68 9.38 -1.67
CA THR A 34 -0.22 9.51 -1.86
C THR A 34 0.19 9.94 -3.26
N GLY A 35 -0.74 9.94 -4.23
CA GLY A 35 -0.46 10.15 -5.65
C GLY A 35 0.26 8.99 -6.34
N LEU A 36 0.70 7.96 -5.59
CA LEU A 36 1.53 6.87 -6.09
C LEU A 36 0.85 5.52 -5.86
N SER A 37 1.07 4.56 -6.76
CA SER A 37 0.67 3.18 -6.46
C SER A 37 1.53 2.60 -5.33
N PRO A 38 1.00 1.65 -4.53
CA PRO A 38 1.78 1.01 -3.46
C PRO A 38 3.13 0.43 -3.94
N THR A 39 3.17 -0.12 -5.15
CA THR A 39 4.40 -0.60 -5.79
C THR A 39 5.36 0.52 -6.18
N GLN A 40 4.87 1.66 -6.69
CA GLN A 40 5.71 2.84 -6.96
C GLN A 40 6.25 3.45 -5.67
N TYR A 41 5.40 3.59 -4.64
CA TYR A 41 5.79 4.10 -3.34
C TYR A 41 6.91 3.26 -2.70
N ARG A 42 6.83 1.94 -2.86
CA ARG A 42 7.85 0.99 -2.39
C ARG A 42 9.16 1.08 -3.17
N LYS A 43 9.11 1.36 -4.48
CA LYS A 43 10.31 1.58 -5.31
C LYS A 43 11.01 2.91 -5.05
N CYS A 44 10.27 3.97 -4.70
CA CYS A 44 10.85 5.28 -4.37
C CYS A 44 11.55 5.33 -3.01
N SER A 45 11.51 4.25 -2.21
CA SER A 45 12.19 4.17 -0.91
C SER A 45 13.51 3.37 -0.94
N LEU A 46 13.97 2.98 -2.14
CA LEU A 46 15.33 2.51 -2.42
C LEU A 46 16.06 3.57 -3.23
#